data_AF-A0A519SW02-F1
#
_entry.id   AF-A0A519SW02-F1
#
_cell.length_a   1.000
_cell.length_b   1.000
_cell.length_c   1.000
_cell.angle_alpha   90.00
_cell.angle_beta   90.00
_cell.angle_gamma   90.00
#
_symmetry.space_group_name_H-M   'P 1'
#
loop_
_entity.id
_entity.type
_entity.pdbx_description
1 polymer ?
#
loop_
_entity_poly.entity_id
_entity_poly.type
_entity_poly.pdbx_seq_one_letter_code
_entity_poly.pdbx_strand_id
1 'polypeptide(L)'
;MHSLSIITINYNDHYGLEKTIASVFNQTDIEFEFIIIDGGSNDGSKELIEQHASKFTYWVSEPDAGIYNAMNKGIKVASGEFLLFLNSGDTLYQFNTLANAKSLINGYADIYYGDIISNNIRRTFPKQLTFSFFLEHSISHQASFIKRSLFDNLFYYNEDHSIISDWEFFIYAICKENVPTQHLDLIIADYDIKGLSSELKNHPKMHEERNFVINKYFPAFAKDYSHIKFLESKRGKQILHIKNNSFSWKILKAVMSLLIAFLPKDKT
;
A
#
# COMPACT_ATOMS: atom_id res chain seq x y z
N MET A 1 19.46 16.58 11.14
CA MET A 1 18.14 15.94 10.91
C MET A 1 18.22 15.28 9.54
N HIS A 2 17.91 13.98 9.44
CA HIS A 2 17.95 13.28 8.16
C HIS A 2 16.79 13.73 7.27
N SER A 3 16.97 13.79 5.95
CA SER A 3 15.86 14.08 5.03
C SER A 3 14.95 12.86 4.82
N LEU A 4 15.47 11.65 5.03
CA LEU A 4 14.81 10.39 4.75
C LEU A 4 15.13 9.35 5.82
N SER A 5 14.11 8.63 6.30
CA SER A 5 14.24 7.37 7.03
C SER A 5 13.65 6.23 6.21
N ILE A 6 14.43 5.19 5.99
CA ILE A 6 13.99 3.94 5.37
C ILE A 6 13.69 2.97 6.50
N ILE A 7 12.47 2.44 6.52
CA ILE A 7 11.98 1.53 7.55
C ILE A 7 11.73 0.18 6.89
N THR A 8 12.43 -0.85 7.36
CA THR A 8 12.22 -2.24 6.94
C THR A 8 11.65 -3.04 8.09
N ILE A 9 10.48 -3.65 7.83
CA ILE A 9 9.87 -4.62 8.74
C ILE A 9 10.23 -6.02 8.27
N ASN A 10 10.61 -6.89 9.21
CA ASN A 10 10.94 -8.29 8.94
C ASN A 10 10.27 -9.23 9.94
N TYR A 11 9.79 -10.38 9.44
CA TYR A 11 9.38 -11.49 10.29
C TYR A 11 9.53 -12.82 9.53
N ASN A 12 10.49 -13.63 9.95
CA ASN A 12 10.82 -14.94 9.35
C ASN A 12 11.01 -14.90 7.82
N ASP A 13 11.73 -13.89 7.33
CA ASP A 13 12.10 -13.78 5.91
C ASP A 13 13.58 -13.39 5.72
N HIS A 14 14.48 -14.19 6.28
CA HIS A 14 15.93 -13.97 6.24
C HIS A 14 16.46 -13.65 4.83
N TYR A 15 15.99 -14.38 3.81
CA TYR A 15 16.45 -14.20 2.43
C TYR A 15 15.89 -12.93 1.79
N GLY A 16 14.63 -12.57 2.06
CA GLY A 16 14.09 -11.29 1.63
C GLY A 16 14.81 -10.13 2.31
N LEU A 17 15.10 -10.25 3.60
CA LEU A 17 15.77 -9.22 4.38
C LEU A 17 17.18 -8.97 3.86
N GLU A 18 17.93 -10.04 3.54
CA GLU A 18 19.26 -9.93 2.93
C GLU A 18 19.23 -9.12 1.64
N LYS A 19 18.25 -9.37 0.76
CA LYS A 19 18.07 -8.60 -0.48
C LYS A 19 17.72 -7.15 -0.21
N THR A 20 16.78 -6.90 0.68
CA THR A 20 16.35 -5.55 1.04
C THR A 20 17.53 -4.74 1.56
N ILE A 21 18.27 -5.28 2.54
CA ILE A 21 19.48 -4.67 3.11
C ILE A 21 20.50 -4.38 2.02
N ALA A 22 20.80 -5.36 1.15
CA ALA A 22 21.75 -5.17 0.06
C ALA A 22 21.34 -4.04 -0.89
N SER A 23 20.05 -3.93 -1.23
CA SER A 23 19.54 -2.88 -2.12
C SER A 23 19.64 -1.48 -1.51
N VAL A 24 19.44 -1.36 -0.20
CA VAL A 24 19.53 -0.10 0.55
C VAL A 24 21.00 0.30 0.72
N PHE A 25 21.88 -0.62 1.11
CA PHE A 25 23.31 -0.33 1.24
C PHE A 25 23.98 0.02 -0.09
N ASN A 26 23.42 -0.39 -1.21
CA ASN A 26 23.93 -0.07 -2.55
C ASN A 26 23.48 1.31 -3.05
N GLN A 27 22.69 2.08 -2.27
CA GLN A 27 22.29 3.43 -2.68
C GLN A 27 23.45 4.41 -2.60
N THR A 28 23.58 5.29 -3.59
CA THR A 28 24.64 6.31 -3.67
C THR A 28 24.08 7.73 -3.58
N ASP A 29 24.95 8.68 -3.23
CA ASP A 29 24.69 10.13 -3.32
C ASP A 29 23.50 10.65 -2.48
N ILE A 30 23.17 9.93 -1.40
CA ILE A 30 22.16 10.33 -0.43
C ILE A 30 22.49 9.80 0.96
N GLU A 31 22.30 10.65 1.97
CA GLU A 31 22.33 10.26 3.38
C GLU A 31 20.90 9.94 3.83
N PHE A 32 20.72 8.82 4.52
CA PHE A 32 19.44 8.38 5.05
C PHE A 32 19.62 7.68 6.39
N GLU A 33 18.57 7.70 7.19
CA GLU A 33 18.44 6.84 8.35
C GLU A 33 17.94 5.46 7.89
N PHE A 34 18.55 4.38 8.37
CA PHE A 34 18.08 3.03 8.07
C PHE A 34 17.68 2.29 9.34
N ILE A 35 16.41 1.90 9.40
CA ILE A 35 15.73 1.35 10.57
C ILE A 35 15.24 -0.05 10.24
N ILE A 36 15.63 -1.03 11.06
CA ILE A 36 15.13 -2.40 10.96
C ILE A 36 14.27 -2.73 12.19
N ILE A 37 13.01 -3.14 11.97
CA ILE A 37 12.15 -3.67 13.03
C ILE A 37 11.86 -5.13 12.70
N ASP A 38 12.44 -6.03 13.48
CA ASP A 38 12.25 -7.48 13.35
C ASP A 38 11.26 -7.98 14.42
N GLY A 39 10.23 -8.72 13.99
CA GLY A 39 9.14 -9.23 14.82
C GLY A 39 9.51 -10.42 15.72
N GLY A 40 10.79 -10.57 16.08
CA GLY A 40 11.30 -11.69 16.87
C GLY A 40 11.48 -12.96 16.04
N SER A 41 12.11 -12.83 14.87
CA SER A 41 12.33 -13.94 13.94
C SER A 41 13.27 -15.02 14.52
N ASN A 42 13.11 -16.25 14.04
CA ASN A 42 13.91 -17.41 14.46
C ASN A 42 14.55 -18.18 13.29
N ASP A 43 14.62 -17.56 12.12
CA ASP A 43 15.06 -18.15 10.86
C ASP A 43 16.48 -17.72 10.43
N GLY A 44 17.24 -17.07 11.31
CA GLY A 44 18.53 -16.47 11.01
C GLY A 44 18.48 -14.96 10.73
N SER A 45 17.28 -14.34 10.66
CA SER A 45 17.15 -12.90 10.40
C SER A 45 17.82 -12.05 11.48
N LYS A 46 17.68 -12.44 12.75
CA LYS A 46 18.27 -11.70 13.87
C LYS A 46 19.80 -11.68 13.77
N GLU A 47 20.41 -12.83 13.49
CA GLU A 47 21.85 -12.96 13.32
C GLU A 47 22.35 -12.12 12.14
N LEU A 48 21.60 -12.08 11.04
CA LEU A 48 21.89 -11.23 9.88
C LEU A 48 21.87 -9.73 10.25
N ILE A 49 20.89 -9.31 11.04
CA ILE A 49 20.79 -7.93 11.54
C ILE A 49 21.98 -7.60 12.46
N GLU A 50 22.29 -8.48 13.40
CA GLU A 50 23.42 -8.30 14.34
C GLU A 50 24.76 -8.18 13.61
N GLN A 51 24.98 -8.96 12.54
CA GLN A 51 26.18 -8.87 11.69
C GLN A 51 26.36 -7.49 11.02
N HIS A 52 25.26 -6.79 10.74
CA HIS A 52 25.25 -5.50 10.06
C HIS A 52 24.87 -4.33 10.97
N ALA A 53 24.78 -4.56 12.29
CA ALA A 53 24.26 -3.60 13.26
C ALA A 53 24.87 -2.20 13.18
N SER A 54 26.18 -2.09 12.90
CA SER A 54 26.88 -0.81 12.79
C SER A 54 26.50 0.03 11.56
N LYS A 55 25.80 -0.56 10.59
CA LYS A 55 25.30 0.12 9.39
C LYS A 55 23.84 0.57 9.52
N PHE A 56 23.13 0.15 10.56
CA PHE A 56 21.78 0.60 10.84
C PHE A 56 21.82 1.77 11.82
N THR A 57 20.98 2.77 11.59
CA THR A 57 20.82 3.86 12.56
C THR A 57 20.05 3.38 13.79
N TYR A 58 19.09 2.48 13.58
CA TYR A 58 18.35 1.80 14.64
C TYR A 58 17.98 0.40 14.20
N TRP A 59 17.98 -0.55 15.13
CA TRP A 59 17.35 -1.83 14.91
C TRP A 59 16.81 -2.42 16.22
N VAL A 60 15.79 -3.25 16.11
CA VAL A 60 15.28 -4.07 17.23
C VAL A 60 14.78 -5.41 16.69
N SER A 61 14.95 -6.47 17.48
CA SER A 61 14.38 -7.80 17.22
C SER A 61 13.64 -8.27 18.47
N GLU A 62 12.32 -8.17 18.42
CA GLU A 62 11.41 -8.51 19.51
C GLU A 62 10.01 -8.85 18.96
N PRO A 63 9.22 -9.70 19.65
CA PRO A 63 7.85 -9.98 19.22
C PRO A 63 7.02 -8.71 18.99
N ASP A 64 6.20 -8.73 17.95
CA ASP A 64 5.24 -7.69 17.62
C ASP A 64 3.81 -8.23 17.56
N ALA A 65 2.83 -7.32 17.48
CA ALA A 65 1.41 -7.65 17.34
C ALA A 65 0.95 -7.73 15.87
N GLY A 66 1.90 -7.78 14.92
CA GLY A 66 1.65 -7.78 13.49
C GLY A 66 2.39 -6.65 12.75
N ILE A 67 2.32 -6.70 11.41
CA ILE A 67 3.10 -5.82 10.51
C ILE A 67 2.94 -4.32 10.83
N TYR A 68 1.73 -3.87 11.15
CA TYR A 68 1.47 -2.45 11.43
C TYR A 68 1.95 -2.02 12.82
N ASN A 69 1.99 -2.93 13.79
CA ASN A 69 2.66 -2.67 15.07
C ASN A 69 4.15 -2.42 14.83
N ALA A 70 4.80 -3.26 14.02
CA ALA A 70 6.20 -3.09 13.65
C ALA A 70 6.44 -1.80 12.83
N MET A 71 5.58 -1.50 11.84
CA MET A 71 5.65 -0.22 11.10
C MET A 71 5.53 0.97 12.04
N ASN A 72 4.61 0.94 13.01
CA ASN A 72 4.44 1.99 14.00
C ASN A 72 5.65 2.14 14.92
N LYS A 73 6.30 1.04 15.33
CA LYS A 73 7.59 1.11 16.04
C LYS A 73 8.64 1.85 15.21
N GLY A 74 8.74 1.53 13.91
CA GLY A 74 9.63 2.21 12.97
C GLY A 74 9.34 3.71 12.84
N ILE A 75 8.07 4.09 12.69
CA ILE A 75 7.66 5.51 12.60
C ILE A 75 8.10 6.29 13.84
N LYS A 76 7.93 5.70 15.04
CA LYS A 76 8.20 6.38 16.33
C LYS A 76 9.69 6.66 16.57
N VAL A 77 10.58 5.82 16.06
CA VAL A 77 12.03 6.00 16.21
C VAL A 77 12.64 6.80 15.07
N ALA A 78 11.95 6.89 13.93
CA ALA A 78 12.42 7.63 12.77
C ALA A 78 12.54 9.13 13.02
N SER A 79 13.66 9.70 12.58
CA SER A 79 13.99 11.12 12.69
C SER A 79 13.94 11.88 11.35
N GLY A 80 13.80 11.15 10.24
CA GLY A 80 13.73 11.67 8.89
C GLY A 80 12.54 12.58 8.66
N GLU A 81 12.67 13.55 7.74
CA GLU A 81 11.54 14.35 7.28
C GLU A 81 10.52 13.49 6.52
N PHE A 82 11.01 12.61 5.65
CA PHE A 82 10.20 11.64 4.91
C PHE A 82 10.50 10.22 5.38
N LEU A 83 9.48 9.37 5.34
CA LEU A 83 9.55 7.94 5.59
C LEU A 83 9.35 7.17 4.29
N LEU A 84 10.16 6.14 4.06
CA LEU A 84 9.98 5.15 3.01
C LEU A 84 9.92 3.77 3.67
N PHE A 85 8.82 3.04 3.48
CA PHE A 85 8.70 1.67 3.97
C PHE A 85 9.20 0.71 2.91
N LEU A 86 10.20 -0.10 3.20
CA LEU A 86 10.71 -1.12 2.28
C LEU A 86 10.81 -2.43 3.06
N ASN A 87 9.71 -3.19 3.10
CA ASN A 87 9.63 -4.40 3.92
C ASN A 87 10.55 -5.49 3.36
N SER A 88 10.86 -6.48 4.19
CA SER A 88 11.64 -7.65 3.78
C SER A 88 11.10 -8.26 2.48
N GLY A 89 12.00 -8.51 1.53
CA GLY A 89 11.69 -9.02 0.20
C GLY A 89 11.60 -7.93 -0.88
N ASP A 90 11.16 -6.71 -0.51
CA ASP A 90 11.15 -5.57 -1.43
C ASP A 90 12.56 -4.99 -1.59
N THR A 91 12.88 -4.46 -2.77
CA THR A 91 14.18 -3.84 -3.04
C THR A 91 14.05 -2.50 -3.75
N LEU A 92 15.02 -1.61 -3.53
CA LEU A 92 15.16 -0.42 -4.37
C LEU A 92 15.62 -0.83 -5.77
N TYR A 93 15.01 -0.22 -6.79
CA TYR A 93 15.14 -0.69 -8.17
C TYR A 93 16.57 -0.58 -8.72
N GLN A 94 17.27 0.52 -8.45
CA GLN A 94 18.63 0.80 -8.91
C GLN A 94 19.45 1.49 -7.82
N PHE A 95 20.77 1.45 -7.93
CA PHE A 95 21.72 2.05 -6.98
C PHE A 95 21.58 3.58 -6.83
N ASN A 96 20.99 4.26 -7.82
CA ASN A 96 20.77 5.70 -7.82
C ASN A 96 19.28 6.06 -7.64
N THR A 97 18.42 5.11 -7.29
CA THR A 97 16.97 5.34 -7.15
C THR A 97 16.67 6.48 -6.20
N LEU A 98 17.27 6.49 -5.00
CA LEU A 98 16.99 7.52 -4.01
C LEU A 98 17.55 8.89 -4.39
N ALA A 99 18.74 8.94 -5.02
CA ALA A 99 19.31 10.18 -5.53
C ALA A 99 18.42 10.80 -6.64
N ASN A 100 17.93 9.96 -7.56
CA ASN A 100 16.99 10.38 -8.60
C ASN A 100 15.68 10.88 -8.00
N ALA A 101 15.11 10.16 -7.04
CA ALA A 101 13.89 10.59 -6.35
C ALA A 101 14.08 11.95 -5.67
N LYS A 102 15.20 12.14 -4.94
CA LYS A 102 15.54 13.40 -4.28
C LYS A 102 15.61 14.58 -5.27
N SER A 103 16.12 14.38 -6.47
CA SER A 103 16.18 15.43 -7.51
C SER A 103 14.81 15.85 -8.06
N LEU A 104 13.79 15.00 -7.91
CA LEU A 104 12.43 15.22 -8.42
C LEU A 104 11.47 15.74 -7.33
N ILE A 105 11.80 15.52 -6.06
CA ILE A 105 11.07 16.08 -4.91
C ILE A 105 11.22 17.59 -4.92
N ASN A 106 10.10 18.29 -5.16
CA ASN A 106 10.10 19.75 -5.32
C ASN A 106 9.81 20.52 -4.03
N GLY A 107 9.43 19.83 -2.95
CA GLY A 107 9.09 20.42 -1.65
C GLY A 107 7.65 20.94 -1.52
N TYR A 108 6.79 20.78 -2.53
CA TYR A 108 5.40 21.27 -2.52
C TYR A 108 4.37 20.20 -2.12
N ALA A 109 4.74 18.92 -2.20
CA ALA A 109 3.89 17.81 -1.75
C ALA A 109 4.38 17.26 -0.39
N ASP A 110 3.47 16.62 0.32
CA ASP A 110 3.76 15.90 1.57
C ASP A 110 3.83 14.38 1.33
N ILE A 111 3.29 13.89 0.21
CA ILE A 111 3.44 12.50 -0.23
C ILE A 111 3.99 12.49 -1.67
N TYR A 112 5.17 11.92 -1.86
CA TYR A 112 5.72 11.67 -3.19
C TYR A 112 5.64 10.19 -3.46
N TYR A 113 5.20 9.79 -4.65
CA TYR A 113 5.10 8.38 -5.01
C TYR A 113 5.64 8.14 -6.40
N GLY A 114 6.22 6.96 -6.60
CA GLY A 114 6.73 6.51 -7.88
C GLY A 114 6.07 5.20 -8.31
N ASP A 115 6.63 4.66 -9.38
CA ASP A 115 6.22 3.40 -9.98
C ASP A 115 6.97 2.22 -9.33
N ILE A 116 6.48 1.02 -9.57
CA ILE A 116 7.12 -0.22 -9.14
C ILE A 116 7.36 -1.17 -10.30
N ILE A 117 8.32 -2.07 -10.16
CA ILE A 117 8.35 -3.33 -10.89
C ILE A 117 7.62 -4.38 -10.07
N SER A 118 6.81 -5.20 -10.72
CA SER A 118 6.26 -6.42 -10.15
C SER A 118 6.20 -7.48 -11.24
N ASN A 119 6.80 -8.66 -11.01
CA ASN A 119 6.93 -9.72 -12.02
C ASN A 119 7.55 -9.23 -13.34
N ASN A 120 8.60 -8.41 -13.27
CA ASN A 120 9.26 -7.78 -14.43
C ASN A 120 8.37 -6.83 -15.24
N ILE A 121 7.19 -6.45 -14.73
CA ILE A 121 6.28 -5.52 -15.37
C ILE A 121 6.29 -4.21 -14.57
N ARG A 122 6.55 -3.09 -15.26
CA ARG A 122 6.39 -1.75 -14.67
C ARG A 122 4.90 -1.49 -14.45
N ARG A 123 4.53 -1.23 -13.19
CA ARG A 123 3.22 -0.74 -12.80
C ARG A 123 3.33 0.75 -12.50
N THR A 124 2.59 1.54 -13.27
CA THR A 124 2.53 2.99 -13.12
C THR A 124 1.28 3.42 -12.37
N PHE A 125 1.35 4.59 -11.73
CA PHE A 125 0.22 5.19 -11.00
C PHE A 125 -0.22 6.50 -11.66
N PRO A 126 -1.50 6.90 -11.53
CA PRO A 126 -1.96 8.15 -12.13
C PRO A 126 -1.35 9.35 -11.41
N LYS A 127 -1.11 10.44 -12.15
CA LYS A 127 -0.60 11.72 -11.60
C LYS A 127 -1.60 12.40 -10.66
N GLN A 128 -2.89 12.14 -10.85
CA GLN A 128 -3.95 12.61 -9.98
C GLN A 128 -4.61 11.40 -9.30
N LEU A 129 -4.47 11.33 -7.99
CA LEU A 129 -5.11 10.32 -7.16
C LEU A 129 -6.52 10.78 -6.80
N THR A 130 -7.51 9.97 -7.15
CA THR A 130 -8.92 10.26 -6.87
C THR A 130 -9.49 9.25 -5.89
N PHE A 131 -10.61 9.60 -5.27
CA PHE A 131 -11.35 8.64 -4.45
C PHE A 131 -11.69 7.36 -5.22
N SER A 132 -12.11 7.48 -6.49
CA SER A 132 -12.42 6.32 -7.34
C SER A 132 -11.21 5.41 -7.58
N PHE A 133 -10.00 5.97 -7.69
CA PHE A 133 -8.77 5.17 -7.76
C PHE A 133 -8.61 4.31 -6.50
N PHE A 134 -8.81 4.89 -5.31
CA PHE A 134 -8.65 4.17 -4.05
C PHE A 134 -9.74 3.12 -3.77
N LEU A 135 -10.87 3.15 -4.47
CA LEU A 135 -11.91 2.11 -4.31
C LEU A 135 -11.40 0.72 -4.71
N GLU A 136 -10.55 0.67 -5.73
CA GLU A 136 -10.04 -0.57 -6.32
C GLU A 136 -8.53 -0.73 -6.10
N HIS A 137 -7.81 0.38 -6.11
CA HIS A 137 -6.36 0.40 -6.10
C HIS A 137 -5.81 1.09 -4.85
N SER A 138 -4.50 1.05 -4.74
CA SER A 138 -3.70 1.86 -3.83
C SER A 138 -2.44 2.25 -4.57
N ILE A 139 -1.80 3.33 -4.13
CA ILE A 139 -0.38 3.51 -4.38
C ILE A 139 0.42 2.54 -3.49
N SER A 140 1.66 2.30 -3.88
CA SER A 140 2.55 1.36 -3.24
C SER A 140 3.33 2.06 -2.11
N HIS A 141 3.23 1.58 -0.87
CA HIS A 141 4.01 2.17 0.24
C HIS A 141 5.51 2.02 0.02
N GLN A 142 5.94 0.92 -0.63
CA GLN A 142 7.33 0.68 -1.03
C GLN A 142 7.87 1.61 -2.11
N ALA A 143 6.98 2.38 -2.76
CA ALA A 143 7.36 3.44 -3.68
C ALA A 143 6.84 4.82 -3.25
N SER A 144 6.52 5.00 -1.96
CA SER A 144 5.98 6.26 -1.43
C SER A 144 6.88 6.85 -0.34
N PHE A 145 7.30 8.09 -0.54
CA PHE A 145 7.94 8.94 0.46
C PHE A 145 6.86 9.76 1.18
N ILE A 146 6.60 9.42 2.43
CA ILE A 146 5.52 10.00 3.24
C ILE A 146 6.14 10.94 4.25
N LYS A 147 5.71 12.21 4.28
CA LYS A 147 6.20 13.16 5.28
C LYS A 147 5.85 12.66 6.68
N ARG A 148 6.86 12.50 7.54
CA ARG A 148 6.74 11.89 8.87
C ARG A 148 5.67 12.57 9.72
N SER A 149 5.59 13.90 9.66
CA SER A 149 4.61 14.67 10.44
C SER A 149 3.16 14.33 10.11
N LEU A 150 2.85 13.69 8.98
CA LEU A 150 1.50 13.24 8.68
C LEU A 150 1.03 12.15 9.65
N PHE A 151 1.91 11.29 10.15
CA PHE A 151 1.53 10.26 11.14
C PHE A 151 1.17 10.87 12.49
N ASP A 152 1.87 11.95 12.89
CA ASP A 152 1.57 12.68 14.12
C ASP A 152 0.32 13.55 13.99
N ASN A 153 0.10 14.15 12.81
CA ASN A 153 -1.03 15.05 12.56
C ASN A 153 -2.34 14.34 12.22
N LEU A 154 -2.27 13.15 11.60
CA LEU A 154 -3.44 12.38 11.19
C LEU A 154 -3.62 11.19 12.14
N PHE A 155 -2.91 10.10 11.87
CA PHE A 155 -2.85 8.92 12.72
C PHE A 155 -1.72 7.98 12.27
N TYR A 156 -1.32 7.13 13.21
CA TYR A 156 -0.46 5.97 12.98
C TYR A 156 -1.27 4.83 12.34
N TYR A 157 -0.59 3.85 11.74
CA TYR A 157 -1.29 2.72 11.14
C TYR A 157 -2.16 2.00 12.18
N ASN A 158 -3.43 1.77 11.82
CA ASN A 158 -4.35 0.99 12.60
C ASN A 158 -3.86 -0.47 12.72
N GLU A 159 -3.55 -0.88 13.95
CA GLU A 159 -3.03 -2.21 14.28
C GLU A 159 -4.12 -3.29 14.32
N ASP A 160 -5.41 -2.90 14.33
CA ASP A 160 -6.54 -3.84 14.24
C ASP A 160 -6.73 -4.35 12.80
N HIS A 161 -6.16 -3.65 11.81
CA HIS A 161 -6.14 -4.12 10.43
C HIS A 161 -5.00 -5.10 10.22
N SER A 162 -5.23 -6.12 9.42
CA SER A 162 -4.18 -7.08 9.08
C SER A 162 -3.53 -6.79 7.73
N ILE A 163 -4.21 -6.11 6.81
CA ILE A 163 -3.75 -6.05 5.41
C ILE A 163 -3.86 -4.66 4.76
N ILE A 164 -4.70 -3.75 5.26
CA ILE A 164 -5.04 -2.51 4.54
C ILE A 164 -4.71 -1.19 5.25
N SER A 165 -3.91 -1.21 6.32
CA SER A 165 -3.67 0.00 7.14
C SER A 165 -2.91 1.10 6.38
N ASP A 166 -2.01 0.71 5.47
CA ASP A 166 -1.36 1.61 4.52
C ASP A 166 -2.37 2.23 3.55
N TRP A 167 -3.28 1.42 3.02
CA TRP A 167 -4.39 1.91 2.20
C TRP A 167 -5.34 2.83 2.98
N GLU A 168 -5.69 2.52 4.23
CA GLU A 168 -6.50 3.39 5.12
C GLU A 168 -5.83 4.75 5.26
N PHE A 169 -4.53 4.77 5.56
CA PHE A 169 -3.76 6.00 5.67
C PHE A 169 -3.80 6.82 4.38
N PHE A 170 -3.52 6.20 3.22
CA PHE A 170 -3.51 6.92 1.95
C PHE A 170 -4.87 7.47 1.55
N ILE A 171 -5.94 6.67 1.62
CA ILE A 171 -7.27 7.14 1.24
C ILE A 171 -7.73 8.26 2.17
N TYR A 172 -7.43 8.16 3.46
CA TYR A 172 -7.76 9.22 4.42
C TYR A 172 -6.94 10.49 4.14
N ALA A 173 -5.61 10.41 4.14
CA ALA A 173 -4.74 11.56 3.91
C ALA A 173 -5.07 12.28 2.60
N ILE A 174 -5.23 11.53 1.51
CA ILE A 174 -5.36 12.11 0.17
C ILE A 174 -6.80 12.53 -0.13
N CYS A 175 -7.79 11.69 0.19
CA CYS A 175 -9.18 11.96 -0.21
C CYS A 175 -10.00 12.68 0.86
N LYS A 176 -9.65 12.55 2.15
CA LYS A 176 -10.34 13.24 3.25
C LYS A 176 -9.66 14.57 3.58
N GLU A 177 -8.36 14.53 3.79
CA GLU A 177 -7.57 15.68 4.26
C GLU A 177 -6.94 16.49 3.12
N ASN A 178 -7.08 16.04 1.86
CA ASN A 178 -6.53 16.69 0.67
C ASN A 178 -5.02 16.95 0.77
N VAL A 179 -4.28 16.01 1.37
CA VAL A 179 -2.82 16.08 1.48
C VAL A 179 -2.21 16.19 0.07
N PRO A 180 -1.32 17.16 -0.18
CA PRO A 180 -0.75 17.37 -1.50
C PRO A 180 0.18 16.23 -1.87
N THR A 181 0.00 15.71 -3.09
CA THR A 181 0.76 14.56 -3.61
C THR A 181 1.48 14.88 -4.91
N GLN A 182 2.61 14.22 -5.17
CA GLN A 182 3.30 14.27 -6.46
C GLN A 182 3.73 12.89 -6.94
N HIS A 183 3.42 12.58 -8.20
CA HIS A 183 3.97 11.43 -8.90
C HIS A 183 5.35 11.75 -9.48
N LEU A 184 6.34 10.88 -9.26
CA LEU A 184 7.74 11.09 -9.64
C LEU A 184 8.11 10.54 -11.03
N ASP A 185 7.19 9.88 -11.77
CA ASP A 185 7.47 9.21 -13.06
C ASP A 185 8.75 8.31 -13.03
N LEU A 186 9.14 7.82 -11.85
CA LEU A 186 10.36 7.08 -11.55
C LEU A 186 10.03 5.72 -10.93
N ILE A 187 10.76 4.67 -11.30
CA ILE A 187 10.64 3.36 -10.65
C ILE A 187 11.43 3.40 -9.34
N ILE A 188 10.73 3.19 -8.21
CA ILE A 188 11.34 3.24 -6.88
C ILE A 188 11.69 1.84 -6.39
N ALA A 189 10.73 0.91 -6.44
CA ALA A 189 10.91 -0.41 -5.85
C ALA A 189 10.63 -1.54 -6.84
N ASP A 190 11.34 -2.64 -6.67
CA ASP A 190 10.92 -3.97 -7.12
C ASP A 190 10.13 -4.63 -5.99
N TYR A 191 8.87 -4.93 -6.27
CA TYR A 191 7.87 -5.37 -5.31
C TYR A 191 7.79 -6.90 -5.23
N ASP A 192 7.96 -7.44 -4.03
CA ASP A 192 7.77 -8.87 -3.78
C ASP A 192 6.28 -9.21 -3.73
N ILE A 193 5.89 -10.12 -4.62
CA ILE A 193 4.52 -10.65 -4.72
C ILE A 193 4.21 -11.73 -3.68
N LYS A 194 5.14 -12.04 -2.78
CA LYS A 194 4.93 -13.01 -1.69
C LYS A 194 4.35 -12.38 -0.42
N GLY A 195 4.24 -11.06 -0.36
CA GLY A 195 3.69 -10.36 0.79
C GLY A 195 2.21 -10.68 1.05
N LEU A 196 1.75 -10.44 2.29
CA LEU A 196 0.39 -10.75 2.75
C LEU A 196 -0.71 -10.19 1.83
N SER A 197 -0.54 -8.97 1.32
CA SER A 197 -1.49 -8.30 0.44
C SER A 197 -1.61 -8.94 -0.95
N SER A 198 -0.64 -9.76 -1.35
CA SER A 198 -0.62 -10.46 -2.63
C SER A 198 -1.23 -11.87 -2.58
N GLU A 199 -1.48 -12.40 -1.38
CA GLU A 199 -2.08 -13.73 -1.22
C GLU A 199 -3.60 -13.71 -1.46
N LEU A 200 -4.07 -14.48 -2.44
CA LEU A 200 -5.49 -14.50 -2.82
C LEU A 200 -6.45 -14.84 -1.66
N LYS A 201 -6.00 -15.67 -0.71
CA LYS A 201 -6.78 -16.07 0.48
C LYS A 201 -7.15 -14.88 1.38
N ASN A 202 -6.40 -13.78 1.30
CA ASN A 202 -6.56 -12.60 2.14
C ASN A 202 -7.58 -11.59 1.56
N HIS A 203 -7.97 -11.72 0.28
CA HIS A 203 -8.92 -10.80 -0.37
C HIS A 203 -10.25 -10.60 0.37
N PRO A 204 -10.93 -11.65 0.89
CA PRO A 204 -12.18 -11.45 1.63
C PRO A 204 -12.00 -10.54 2.85
N LYS A 205 -10.93 -10.74 3.62
CA LYS A 205 -10.59 -9.93 4.79
C LYS A 205 -10.25 -8.50 4.39
N MET A 206 -9.44 -8.30 3.34
CA MET A 206 -9.17 -6.96 2.80
C MET A 206 -10.46 -6.22 2.45
N HIS A 207 -11.41 -6.92 1.83
CA HIS A 207 -12.69 -6.31 1.46
C HIS A 207 -13.53 -5.91 2.66
N GLU A 208 -13.53 -6.72 3.72
CA GLU A 208 -14.22 -6.41 4.97
C GLU A 208 -13.59 -5.19 5.65
N GLU A 209 -12.27 -5.16 5.79
CA GLU A 209 -11.54 -4.04 6.39
C GLU A 209 -11.72 -2.75 5.56
N ARG A 210 -11.66 -2.83 4.22
CA ARG A 210 -11.94 -1.67 3.35
C ARG A 210 -13.37 -1.15 3.53
N ASN A 211 -14.36 -2.04 3.59
CA ASN A 211 -15.75 -1.65 3.83
C ASN A 211 -15.87 -0.91 5.18
N PHE A 212 -15.20 -1.38 6.23
CA PHE A 212 -15.20 -0.71 7.52
C PHE A 212 -14.65 0.72 7.41
N VAL A 213 -13.48 0.91 6.78
CA VAL A 213 -12.86 2.22 6.57
C VAL A 213 -13.74 3.17 5.74
N ILE A 214 -14.34 2.68 4.65
CA ILE A 214 -15.25 3.48 3.83
C ILE A 214 -16.47 3.93 4.64
N ASN A 215 -17.08 3.04 5.43
CA ASN A 215 -18.21 3.41 6.29
C ASN A 215 -17.80 4.41 7.39
N LYS A 216 -16.58 4.28 7.93
CA LYS A 216 -16.05 5.14 8.99
C LYS A 216 -15.79 6.56 8.51
N TYR A 217 -15.05 6.75 7.42
CA TYR A 217 -14.59 8.09 6.99
C TYR A 217 -15.37 8.68 5.81
N PHE A 218 -16.01 7.83 5.01
CA PHE A 218 -16.71 8.19 3.77
C PHE A 218 -18.15 7.65 3.71
N PRO A 219 -18.97 7.80 4.77
CA PRO A 219 -20.30 7.18 4.84
C PRO A 219 -21.24 7.60 3.71
N ALA A 220 -21.08 8.83 3.19
CA ALA A 220 -21.84 9.32 2.03
C ALA A 220 -21.63 8.49 0.77
N PHE A 221 -20.44 7.90 0.60
CA PHE A 221 -20.05 7.11 -0.56
C PHE A 221 -20.11 5.59 -0.32
N ALA A 222 -20.48 5.15 0.89
CA ALA A 222 -20.50 3.73 1.23
C ALA A 222 -21.47 2.92 0.34
N LYS A 223 -22.64 3.50 0.02
CA LYS A 223 -23.59 2.88 -0.92
C LYS A 223 -23.02 2.83 -2.34
N ASP A 224 -22.42 3.91 -2.81
CA ASP A 224 -21.82 3.98 -4.15
C ASP A 224 -20.66 2.98 -4.29
N TYR A 225 -19.84 2.83 -3.25
CA TYR A 225 -18.77 1.85 -3.21
C TYR A 225 -19.28 0.43 -3.41
N SER A 226 -20.38 0.06 -2.74
CA SER A 226 -21.01 -1.25 -2.90
C SER A 226 -21.50 -1.49 -4.33
N HIS A 227 -21.98 -0.43 -5.00
CA HIS A 227 -22.48 -0.50 -6.37
C HIS A 227 -21.34 -0.63 -7.40
N ILE A 228 -20.31 0.19 -7.27
CA ILE A 228 -19.10 0.13 -8.13
C ILE A 228 -18.46 -1.25 -8.03
N LYS A 229 -18.35 -1.80 -6.82
CA LYS A 229 -17.82 -3.16 -6.60
C LYS A 229 -18.61 -4.22 -7.37
N PHE A 230 -19.93 -4.10 -7.43
CA PHE A 230 -20.75 -5.01 -8.25
C PHE A 230 -20.45 -4.86 -9.74
N LEU A 231 -20.39 -3.63 -10.25
CA LEU A 231 -20.11 -3.35 -11.66
C LEU A 231 -18.74 -3.90 -12.11
N GLU A 232 -17.74 -3.80 -11.25
CA GLU A 232 -16.38 -4.27 -11.53
C GLU A 232 -16.19 -5.78 -11.32
N SER A 233 -17.14 -6.44 -10.66
CA SER A 233 -17.12 -7.90 -10.54
C SER A 233 -17.19 -8.57 -11.91
N LYS A 234 -16.71 -9.83 -12.02
CA LYS A 234 -16.82 -10.63 -13.25
C LYS A 234 -18.24 -10.62 -13.82
N ARG A 235 -19.25 -10.69 -12.95
CA ARG A 235 -20.67 -10.65 -13.34
C ARG A 235 -21.09 -9.26 -13.82
N GLY A 236 -20.66 -8.19 -13.16
CA GLY A 236 -20.91 -6.82 -13.60
C GLY A 236 -20.32 -6.55 -14.99
N LYS A 237 -19.06 -6.94 -15.21
CA LYS A 237 -18.39 -6.85 -16.52
C LYS A 237 -19.10 -7.66 -17.60
N GLN A 238 -19.58 -8.87 -17.29
CA GLN A 238 -20.40 -9.66 -18.21
C GLN A 238 -21.71 -8.96 -18.57
N ILE A 239 -22.41 -8.36 -17.60
CA ILE A 239 -23.64 -7.61 -17.85
C ILE A 239 -23.36 -6.38 -18.73
N LEU A 240 -22.28 -5.63 -18.45
CA LEU A 240 -21.86 -4.48 -19.27
C LEU A 240 -21.48 -4.91 -20.69
N HIS A 241 -20.80 -6.05 -20.86
CA HIS A 241 -20.49 -6.60 -22.16
C HIS A 241 -21.76 -7.00 -22.94
N ILE A 242 -22.71 -7.68 -22.28
CA ILE A 242 -24.00 -8.05 -22.88
C ILE A 242 -24.79 -6.80 -23.29
N LYS A 243 -24.75 -5.72 -22.49
CA LYS A 243 -25.42 -4.45 -22.78
C LYS A 243 -25.00 -3.85 -24.13
N ASN A 244 -23.75 -4.08 -24.56
CA ASN A 244 -23.23 -3.60 -25.84
C ASN A 244 -23.78 -4.37 -27.06
N ASN A 245 -24.49 -5.50 -26.86
CA ASN A 245 -25.17 -6.25 -27.91
C ASN A 245 -26.71 -6.14 -27.75
N SER A 246 -27.37 -5.50 -28.71
CA SER A 246 -28.81 -5.19 -28.62
C SER A 246 -29.72 -6.43 -28.55
N PHE A 247 -29.34 -7.54 -29.19
CA PHE A 247 -30.10 -8.80 -29.16
C PHE A 247 -29.93 -9.51 -27.82
N SER A 248 -28.70 -9.73 -27.39
CA SER A 248 -28.39 -10.36 -26.09
C SER A 248 -28.93 -9.55 -24.91
N TRP A 249 -28.92 -8.22 -25.01
CA TRP A 249 -29.50 -7.34 -23.98
C TRP A 249 -31.02 -7.47 -23.87
N LYS A 250 -31.74 -7.62 -25.00
CA LYS A 250 -33.18 -7.88 -24.98
C LYS A 250 -33.50 -9.22 -24.32
N ILE A 251 -32.73 -10.26 -24.63
CA ILE A 251 -32.87 -11.58 -23.99
C ILE A 251 -32.63 -11.48 -22.48
N LEU A 252 -31.53 -10.86 -22.07
CA LEU A 252 -31.19 -10.70 -20.66
C LEU A 252 -32.29 -9.92 -19.92
N LYS A 253 -32.82 -8.84 -20.50
CA LYS A 253 -33.95 -8.09 -19.94
C LYS A 253 -35.21 -8.93 -19.77
N ALA A 254 -35.55 -9.76 -20.76
CA ALA A 254 -36.72 -10.63 -20.69
C ALA A 254 -36.59 -11.66 -19.56
N VAL A 255 -35.42 -12.30 -19.46
CA VAL A 255 -35.10 -13.25 -18.39
C VAL A 255 -35.14 -12.57 -17.01
N MET A 256 -34.51 -11.40 -16.87
CA MET A 256 -34.52 -10.65 -15.61
C MET A 256 -35.94 -10.23 -15.20
N SER A 257 -36.75 -9.74 -16.14
CA SER A 257 -38.13 -9.33 -15.86
C SER A 257 -38.98 -10.49 -15.36
N LEU A 258 -38.77 -11.67 -15.96
CA LEU A 258 -39.43 -12.91 -15.53
C LEU A 258 -38.98 -13.32 -14.13
N LEU A 259 -37.67 -13.29 -13.83
CA LEU A 259 -37.14 -13.63 -12.51
C LEU A 259 -37.62 -12.66 -11.42
N ILE A 260 -37.63 -11.36 -11.69
CA ILE A 260 -38.10 -10.33 -10.74
C ILE A 260 -39.57 -10.53 -10.38
N ALA A 261 -40.40 -11.01 -11.33
CA ALA A 261 -41.81 -11.30 -11.06
C ALA A 261 -42.02 -12.40 -9.99
N PHE A 262 -41.00 -13.23 -9.72
CA PHE A 262 -41.03 -14.28 -8.70
C PHE A 262 -40.28 -13.93 -7.42
N LEU A 263 -39.60 -12.78 -7.36
CA LEU A 263 -38.95 -12.32 -6.15
C LEU A 263 -39.97 -11.67 -5.20
N PRO A 264 -39.86 -11.89 -3.88
CA PRO A 264 -40.69 -11.19 -2.91
C PRO A 264 -40.48 -9.68 -3.07
N LYS A 265 -41.56 -8.90 -3.07
CA LYS A 265 -41.46 -7.44 -3.08
C LYS A 265 -40.75 -7.00 -1.80
N ASP A 266 -39.74 -6.13 -1.94
CA ASP A 266 -39.07 -5.53 -0.80
C ASP A 266 -40.11 -4.84 0.10
N LYS A 267 -40.13 -5.22 1.39
CA LYS A 267 -40.83 -4.43 2.41
C LYS A 267 -39.99 -3.18 2.61
N THR A 268 -40.44 -2.08 2.01
CA THR A 268 -39.89 -0.74 2.25
C THR A 268 -40.09 -0.34 3.70
#